data_AF-A0A7V8YG77-F1
#
_entry.id   AF-A0A7V8YG77-F1
#
_cell.length_a   1.000
_cell.length_b   1.000
_cell.length_c   1.000
_cell.angle_alpha   90.00
_cell.angle_beta   90.00
_cell.angle_gamma   90.00
#
_symmetry.space_group_name_H-M   'P 1'
#
loop_
_entity.id
_entity.type
_entity.pdbx_description
1 polymer ?
#
loop_
_entity_poly.entity_id
_entity_poly.type
_entity_poly.pdbx_seq_one_letter_code
_entity_poly.pdbx_strand_id
1 'polypeptide(L)'
;MITEALVPGLDGFTLCRAVKLTPATSDIPVIILSVVGSPQRAVLAGADPFLLKPVEERKLLDSVGLFLPHLRTPPPGAPMELH
;
A
#
# COMPACT_ATOMS: atom_id res chain seq x y z
N MET A 1 -3.08 2.24 2.59
CA MET A 1 -3.04 3.16 1.43
C MET A 1 -2.04 2.61 0.42
N ILE A 2 -2.36 2.70 -0.88
CA ILE A 2 -1.40 2.41 -1.96
C ILE A 2 -1.22 3.70 -2.77
N THR A 3 0.02 4.10 -3.06
CA THR A 3 0.34 5.30 -3.86
C THR A 3 1.39 5.01 -4.93
N GLU A 4 1.46 5.88 -5.94
CA GLU A 4 2.54 5.92 -6.92
C GLU A 4 3.75 6.70 -6.39
N ALA A 5 4.95 6.42 -6.91
CA ALA A 5 6.15 7.20 -6.60
C ALA A 5 6.14 8.58 -7.29
N LEU A 6 5.60 8.63 -8.51
CA LEU A 6 5.42 9.86 -9.28
C LEU A 6 3.92 10.11 -9.45
N VAL A 7 3.39 11.06 -8.68
CA VAL A 7 2.02 11.56 -8.85
C VAL A 7 2.11 12.92 -9.57
N PRO A 8 1.22 13.23 -10.53
CA PRO A 8 1.23 14.55 -11.15
C PRO A 8 1.11 15.66 -10.09
N GLY A 9 2.11 16.54 -10.02
CA GLY A 9 2.16 17.64 -9.06
C GLY A 9 2.48 17.24 -7.60
N LEU A 10 2.79 15.97 -7.33
CA LEU A 10 3.11 15.49 -5.98
C LEU A 10 4.13 14.35 -5.99
N ASP A 11 5.14 14.45 -5.13
CA ASP A 11 6.08 13.35 -4.91
C ASP A 11 5.47 12.34 -3.93
N GLY A 12 5.25 11.10 -4.40
CA GLY A 12 4.67 10.04 -3.59
C GLY A 12 5.50 9.66 -2.36
N PHE A 13 6.82 9.85 -2.41
CA PHE A 13 7.69 9.67 -1.24
C PHE A 13 7.47 10.77 -0.21
N THR A 14 7.26 12.01 -0.66
CA THR A 14 6.92 13.13 0.24
C THR A 14 5.54 12.92 0.87
N LEU A 15 4.56 12.45 0.09
CA LEU A 15 3.24 12.08 0.62
C LEU A 15 3.36 10.99 1.69
N CYS A 16 4.09 9.90 1.41
CA CYS A 16 4.32 8.83 2.37
C CYS A 16 4.93 9.36 3.67
N ARG A 17 5.97 10.19 3.57
CA ARG A 17 6.61 10.81 4.72
C ARG A 17 5.63 11.67 5.52
N ALA A 18 4.80 12.47 4.85
CA ALA A 18 3.80 13.31 5.52
C ALA A 18 2.77 12.47 6.28
N VAL A 19 2.29 11.37 5.67
CA VAL A 19 1.37 10.42 6.31
C VAL A 19 2.00 9.80 7.55
N LYS A 20 3.25 9.32 7.46
CA LYS A 20 3.95 8.66 8.57
C LYS A 20 4.33 9.61 9.71
N LEU A 21 4.58 10.88 9.43
CA LEU A 21 4.92 11.89 10.46
C LEU A 21 3.71 12.56 11.11
N THR A 22 2.51 12.39 10.56
CA THR A 22 1.29 13.01 11.10
C THR A 22 0.62 12.05 12.09
N PRO A 23 0.44 12.42 13.39
CA PRO A 23 -0.07 11.49 14.40
C PRO A 23 -1.44 10.88 14.09
N ALA A 24 -2.32 11.63 13.42
CA ALA A 24 -3.65 11.14 13.04
C ALA A 24 -3.62 10.08 11.92
N THR A 25 -2.51 9.94 11.21
CA THR A 25 -2.38 9.05 10.04
C THR A 25 -1.16 8.14 10.09
N SER A 26 -0.33 8.24 11.14
CA SER A 26 0.94 7.52 11.24
C SER A 26 0.77 6.00 11.19
N ASP A 27 -0.36 5.52 11.71
CA ASP A 27 -0.69 4.10 11.80
C ASP A 27 -1.22 3.54 10.47
N ILE A 28 -1.49 4.39 9.48
CA ILE A 28 -1.94 3.95 8.16
C ILE A 28 -0.76 3.27 7.43
N PRO A 29 -0.90 2.01 7.00
CA PRO A 29 0.11 1.35 6.19
C PRO A 29 0.18 2.00 4.80
N VAL A 30 1.38 2.27 4.31
CA VAL A 30 1.64 2.92 3.01
C VAL A 30 2.48 1.98 2.14
N ILE A 31 1.84 1.47 1.09
CA ILE A 31 2.50 0.74 0.01
C ILE A 31 2.82 1.73 -1.11
N ILE A 32 4.07 1.81 -1.54
CA ILE A 32 4.43 2.53 -2.76
C ILE A 32 4.57 1.50 -3.88
N LEU A 33 3.70 1.57 -4.89
CA LEU A 33 3.71 0.68 -6.06
C LEU A 33 3.91 1.52 -7.32
N SER A 34 5.03 1.36 -8.03
CA SER A 34 5.35 2.24 -9.17
C SER A 34 6.25 1.60 -10.23
N VAL A 35 6.23 2.14 -11.45
CA VAL A 35 7.15 1.74 -12.55
C VAL A 35 8.58 2.24 -12.32
N VAL A 36 8.75 3.30 -11.52
CA VAL A 36 10.04 3.92 -11.23
C VAL A 36 10.09 4.32 -9.77
N GLY A 37 11.29 4.43 -9.21
CA GLY A 37 11.48 4.85 -7.83
C GLY A 37 12.77 4.30 -7.25
N SER A 38 13.01 4.63 -5.98
CA SER A 38 14.17 4.16 -5.23
C SER A 38 13.69 3.45 -3.96
N PRO A 39 14.06 2.17 -3.77
CA PRO A 39 13.81 1.47 -2.50
C PRO A 39 14.39 2.23 -1.30
N GLN A 40 15.56 2.85 -1.47
CA GLN A 40 16.18 3.66 -0.41
C GLN A 40 15.31 4.87 -0.05
N ARG A 41 14.78 5.59 -1.05
CA ARG A 41 13.85 6.71 -0.80
C ARG A 41 12.56 6.25 -0.14
N ALA A 42 12.04 5.07 -0.50
CA ALA A 42 10.86 4.50 0.14
C ALA A 42 11.08 4.22 1.63
N VAL A 43 12.22 3.61 1.98
CA VAL A 43 12.62 3.35 3.37
C VAL A 43 12.74 4.67 4.15
N LEU A 44 13.42 5.67 3.59
CA LEU A 44 13.56 6.98 4.24
C LEU A 44 12.21 7.72 4.40
N ALA A 45 11.25 7.48 3.51
CA ALA A 45 9.89 8.00 3.61
C ALA A 45 9.00 7.24 4.62
N GLY A 46 9.48 6.11 5.16
CA GLY A 46 8.72 5.27 6.08
C GLY A 46 7.69 4.39 5.39
N ALA A 47 7.84 4.08 4.10
CA ALA A 47 6.93 3.15 3.42
C ALA A 47 7.04 1.74 4.02
N ASP A 48 5.91 1.03 4.08
CA ASP A 48 5.86 -0.32 4.64
C ASP A 48 6.40 -1.34 3.62
N PRO A 49 5.77 -1.51 2.43
CA PRO A 49 6.46 -2.07 1.26
C PRO A 49 6.60 -1.08 0.09
N PHE A 50 7.71 -1.22 -0.64
CA PHE A 50 7.93 -0.65 -1.97
C PHE A 50 7.92 -1.76 -3.01
N LEU A 51 7.08 -1.63 -4.04
CA LEU A 51 6.88 -2.63 -5.08
C LEU A 51 7.13 -1.97 -6.45
N LEU A 52 7.98 -2.57 -7.27
CA LEU A 52 8.17 -2.17 -8.66
C LEU A 52 7.14 -2.86 -9.56
N LYS A 53 6.59 -2.10 -10.49
CA LYS A 53 5.80 -2.63 -11.61
C LYS A 53 6.74 -3.17 -12.71
N PRO A 54 6.38 -4.25 -13.42
CA PRO A 54 5.20 -5.08 -13.16
C PRO A 54 5.36 -5.86 -11.86
N VAL A 55 4.28 -5.93 -11.07
CA VAL A 55 4.23 -6.71 -9.84
C VAL A 55 3.32 -7.91 -10.07
N GLU A 56 3.73 -9.09 -9.61
CA GLU A 56 2.88 -10.26 -9.61
C GLU A 56 1.68 -10.04 -8.69
N GLU A 57 0.48 -10.45 -9.12
CA GLU A 57 -0.76 -10.29 -8.37
C GLU A 57 -0.64 -10.89 -6.96
N ARG A 58 -0.08 -12.11 -6.87
CA ARG A 58 0.13 -12.80 -5.60
C ARG A 58 0.98 -11.97 -4.64
N LYS A 59 2.07 -11.37 -5.13
CA LYS A 59 2.97 -10.54 -4.33
C LYS A 59 2.29 -9.28 -3.81
N LEU A 60 1.45 -8.64 -4.64
CA LEU A 60 0.67 -7.49 -4.22
C LEU A 60 -0.37 -7.87 -3.17
N LEU A 61 -1.11 -8.97 -3.37
CA LEU A 61 -2.10 -9.48 -2.44
C LEU A 61 -1.48 -9.87 -1.10
N ASP A 62 -0.35 -10.56 -1.10
CA ASP A 62 0.38 -10.91 0.13
C ASP A 62 0.83 -9.65 0.88
N SER A 63 1.36 -8.65 0.14
CA SER A 63 1.79 -7.38 0.74
C SER A 63 0.65 -6.60 1.38
N VAL A 64 -0.53 -6.59 0.74
CA VAL A 64 -1.75 -5.97 1.31
C VAL A 64 -2.26 -6.79 2.49
N GLY A 65 -2.23 -8.12 2.40
CA GLY A 65 -2.70 -9.05 3.41
C GLY A 65 -1.99 -8.91 4.76
N LEU A 66 -0.71 -8.51 4.76
CA LEU A 66 0.04 -8.20 5.99
C LEU A 66 -0.61 -7.13 6.86
N PHE A 67 -1.43 -6.26 6.26
CA PHE A 67 -1.96 -5.06 6.91
C PHE A 67 -3.48 -5.08 7.08
N LEU A 68 -4.15 -6.17 6.70
CA LEU A 68 -5.58 -6.33 6.87
C LEU A 68 -5.86 -7.26 8.05
N PRO A 69 -6.28 -6.73 9.22
CA PRO A 69 -6.73 -7.58 10.31
C PRO A 69 -8.05 -8.24 9.89
N HIS A 70 -8.00 -9.57 9.70
CA HIS A 70 -9.14 -10.44 9.44
C HIS A 70 -10.16 -9.90 8.42
N LEU A 71 -9.76 -9.82 7.14
CA LEU A 71 -10.77 -10.03 6.10
C LEU A 71 -11.39 -11.39 6.39
N ARG A 72 -12.60 -11.40 6.96
CA ARG A 72 -13.41 -12.61 7.02
C ARG A 72 -13.52 -13.09 5.58
N THR A 73 -12.87 -14.19 5.25
CA THR A 73 -13.37 -15.02 4.16
C THR A 73 -14.83 -15.31 4.56
N PRO A 74 -15.82 -14.97 3.73
CA PRO A 74 -17.17 -15.47 3.99
C PRO A 74 -17.02 -16.99 4.16
N PRO A 75 -17.68 -17.59 5.17
CA PRO A 75 -17.63 -19.04 5.35
C PRO A 75 -17.99 -19.69 4.00
N PRO A 76 -17.30 -20.77 3.60
CA PRO A 76 -17.64 -21.49 2.38
C PRO A 76 -19.15 -21.77 2.35
N GLY A 77 -19.86 -21.15 1.39
CA GLY A 77 -21.31 -21.29 1.24
C GLY A 77 -22.18 -20.09 1.64
N ALA A 78 -21.60 -18.93 2.02
CA ALA A 78 -22.41 -17.71 2.14
C ALA A 78 -22.95 -17.29 0.75
N PRO A 79 -24.27 -17.13 0.56
CA PRO A 79 -24.82 -16.70 -0.72
C PRO A 79 -24.28 -15.31 -1.09
N MET A 80 -23.85 -15.17 -2.33
CA MET A 80 -23.39 -13.90 -2.89
C MET A 80 -24.62 -13.02 -3.08
N GLU A 81 -24.93 -12.14 -2.12
CA GLU A 81 -26.05 -11.21 -2.26
C GLU A 81 -25.72 -10.20 -3.35
N LEU A 82 -26.34 -10.42 -4.52
CA LEU A 82 -26.38 -9.48 -5.64
C LEU A 82 -27.11 -8.21 -5.18
N HIS A 83 -26.37 -7.10 -5.07
CA HIS A 83 -26.90 -5.74 -5.11
C HIS A 83 -26.47 -5.07 -6.41
#